data_AF-A0A556M985-F1
#
_entry.id   AF-A0A556M985-F1
#
_cell.length_a   1.000
_cell.length_b   1.000
_cell.length_c   1.000
_cell.angle_alpha   90.00
_cell.angle_beta   90.00
_cell.angle_gamma   90.00
#
_symmetry.space_group_name_H-M   'P 1'
#
loop_
_entity.id
_entity.type
_entity.pdbx_description
1 polymer ?
#
loop_
_entity_poly.entity_id
_entity_poly.type
_entity_poly.pdbx_seq_one_letter_code
_entity_poly.pdbx_strand_id
1 'polypeptide(L)'
;MTVLPAGLDAEHQAKSDSLSKLSGSAFDKAYVAAMVEGHQKTLALMQSEASGGKDADLKAFATKTAPVVQHHLEEIQKIQTNLK
;
A
#
# COMPACT_ATOMS: atom_id res chain seq x y z
N MET A 1 -17.12 20.36 5.24
CA MET A 1 -15.68 20.07 5.06
C MET A 1 -15.26 19.13 6.17
N THR A 2 -15.01 17.87 5.84
CA THR A 2 -14.28 16.96 6.74
C THR A 2 -12.81 17.37 6.70
N VAL A 3 -12.23 17.63 7.87
CA VAL A 3 -10.79 17.87 7.99
C VAL A 3 -10.06 16.55 7.75
N LEU A 4 -8.97 16.59 6.99
CA LEU A 4 -8.11 15.42 6.80
C LEU A 4 -7.37 15.11 8.11
N PRO A 5 -7.10 13.84 8.42
CA PRO A 5 -6.28 13.46 9.57
C PRO A 5 -4.89 14.12 9.49
N ALA A 6 -4.42 14.64 10.63
CA ALA A 6 -3.09 15.27 10.72
C ALA A 6 -1.93 14.27 10.88
N GLY A 7 -2.22 12.97 10.97
CA GLY A 7 -1.23 11.93 11.19
C GLY A 7 -1.73 10.57 10.71
N LEU A 8 -0.87 9.56 10.91
CA LEU A 8 -1.22 8.17 10.65
C LEU A 8 -2.39 7.73 11.53
N ASP A 9 -3.24 6.86 11.01
CA ASP A 9 -4.17 6.13 11.87
C ASP A 9 -3.42 5.13 12.77
N ALA A 10 -4.15 4.53 13.71
CA ALA A 10 -3.58 3.63 14.70
C ALA A 10 -2.93 2.38 14.07
N GLU A 11 -3.46 1.84 12.96
CA GLU A 11 -2.89 0.68 12.28
C GLU A 11 -1.54 1.03 11.66
N HIS A 12 -1.49 2.15 10.93
CA HIS A 12 -0.27 2.60 10.26
C HIS A 12 0.78 3.07 11.26
N GLN A 13 0.39 3.73 12.35
CA GLN A 13 1.31 4.12 13.42
C GLN A 13 1.93 2.88 14.10
N ALA A 14 1.12 1.88 14.46
CA ALA A 14 1.63 0.65 15.06
C ALA A 14 2.59 -0.12 14.13
N LYS A 15 2.32 -0.12 12.82
CA LYS A 15 3.20 -0.73 11.83
C LYS A 15 4.53 0.04 11.71
N SER A 16 4.49 1.37 11.69
CA SER A 16 5.69 2.22 11.72
C SER A 16 6.53 1.98 12.97
N ASP A 17 5.91 1.94 14.15
CA ASP A 17 6.57 1.72 15.44
C ASP A 17 7.17 0.32 15.56
N SER A 18 6.55 -0.69 14.92
CA SER A 18 7.10 -2.05 14.87
C SER A 18 8.33 -2.11 13.98
N LEU A 19 8.26 -1.52 12.78
CA LEU A 19 9.36 -1.51 11.82
C LEU A 19 10.57 -0.72 12.35
N SER A 20 10.36 0.39 13.05
CA SER A 20 11.46 1.22 13.59
C SER A 20 12.32 0.51 14.65
N LYS A 21 11.83 -0.60 15.22
CA LYS A 21 12.55 -1.42 16.21
C LYS A 21 13.38 -2.53 15.56
N LEU A 22 13.28 -2.73 14.25
CA LEU A 22 13.98 -3.78 13.51
C LEU A 22 15.17 -3.20 12.75
N SER A 23 16.14 -4.06 12.42
CA SER A 23 17.29 -3.70 11.60
C SER A 23 17.76 -4.87 10.73
N GLY A 24 18.56 -4.56 9.70
CA GLY A 24 19.11 -5.55 8.77
C GLY A 24 18.05 -6.45 8.15
N SER A 25 18.37 -7.74 8.01
CA SER A 25 17.47 -8.71 7.36
C SER A 25 16.10 -8.84 8.04
N ALA A 26 16.01 -8.63 9.36
CA ALA A 26 14.73 -8.66 10.07
C ALA A 26 13.85 -7.48 9.65
N PHE A 27 14.43 -6.29 9.47
CA PHE A 27 13.73 -5.12 8.93
C PHE A 27 13.30 -5.37 7.49
N ASP A 28 14.21 -5.84 6.62
CA ASP A 28 13.90 -6.06 5.19
C ASP A 28 12.72 -7.01 5.01
N LYS A 29 12.71 -8.13 5.74
CA LYS A 29 11.61 -9.11 5.68
C LYS A 29 10.28 -8.52 6.16
N ALA A 30 10.29 -7.78 7.28
CA ALA A 30 9.08 -7.16 7.82
C ALA A 30 8.55 -6.04 6.92
N TYR A 31 9.44 -5.19 6.39
CA TYR A 31 9.10 -4.11 5.48
C TYR A 31 8.50 -4.64 4.18
N VAL A 32 9.13 -5.63 3.55
CA VAL A 32 8.62 -6.22 2.31
C VAL A 32 7.28 -6.90 2.53
N ALA A 33 7.07 -7.60 3.64
CA ALA A 33 5.76 -8.16 3.98
C ALA A 33 4.68 -7.07 4.12
N ALA A 34 4.99 -5.98 4.83
CA ALA A 34 4.10 -4.83 4.97
C ALA A 34 3.78 -4.17 3.61
N MET A 35 4.77 -4.06 2.72
CA MET A 35 4.61 -3.47 1.40
C MET A 35 3.73 -4.33 0.48
N VAL A 36 3.89 -5.66 0.51
CA VAL A 36 2.99 -6.58 -0.23
C VAL A 36 1.55 -6.38 0.22
N GLU A 37 1.29 -6.40 1.53
CA GLU A 37 -0.04 -6.21 2.10
C GLU A 37 -0.64 -4.84 1.72
N GLY A 38 0.15 -3.76 1.86
CA GLY A 38 -0.28 -2.41 1.54
C GLY A 38 -0.60 -2.21 0.05
N HIS A 39 0.20 -2.78 -0.84
CA HIS A 39 -0.04 -2.68 -2.29
C HIS A 39 -1.25 -3.51 -2.72
N GLN A 40 -1.50 -4.68 -2.12
CA GLN A 40 -2.73 -5.47 -2.34
C GLN A 40 -3.98 -4.70 -1.93
N LYS A 41 -3.99 -4.13 -0.71
CA LYS A 41 -5.10 -3.30 -0.21
C LYS A 41 -5.35 -2.09 -1.11
N THR A 42 -4.28 -1.39 -1.49
CA THR A 42 -4.36 -0.20 -2.35
C THR A 42 -4.87 -0.55 -3.75
N LEU A 43 -4.40 -1.64 -4.35
CA LEU A 43 -4.88 -2.08 -5.65
C LEU A 43 -6.37 -2.40 -5.63
N ALA A 44 -6.84 -3.12 -4.60
CA ALA A 44 -8.25 -3.43 -4.43
C ALA A 44 -9.10 -2.15 -4.30
N LEU A 45 -8.61 -1.16 -3.54
CA LEU A 45 -9.26 0.15 -3.42
C LEU A 45 -9.34 0.87 -4.77
N MET A 46 -8.24 0.93 -5.53
CA MET A 46 -8.22 1.57 -6.85
C MET A 46 -9.14 0.87 -7.85
N GLN A 47 -9.17 -0.47 -7.86
CA GLN A 47 -10.07 -1.23 -8.72
C GLN A 47 -11.55 -1.00 -8.35
N SER A 48 -11.85 -0.93 -7.05
CA SER A 48 -13.20 -0.64 -6.58
C SER A 48 -13.64 0.77 -6.95
N GLU A 49 -12.78 1.78 -6.81
CA GLU A 49 -13.10 3.15 -7.20
C GLU A 49 -13.22 3.29 -8.72
N ALA A 50 -12.31 2.69 -9.49
CA ALA A 50 -12.36 2.72 -10.95
C ALA A 50 -13.68 2.13 -11.49
N SER A 51 -14.15 1.02 -10.92
CA SER A 51 -15.37 0.34 -11.36
C SER A 51 -16.65 0.97 -10.81
N GLY A 52 -16.71 1.25 -9.51
CA GLY A 52 -17.93 1.61 -8.78
C GLY A 52 -17.99 3.05 -8.25
N GLY A 53 -16.92 3.83 -8.40
CA GLY A 53 -16.83 5.21 -7.93
C GLY A 53 -17.91 6.11 -8.53
N LYS A 54 -18.25 7.18 -7.79
CA LYS A 54 -19.26 8.18 -8.19
C LYS A 54 -18.63 9.50 -8.65
N ASP A 55 -17.50 9.85 -8.07
CA ASP A 55 -16.77 11.07 -8.41
C ASP A 55 -15.93 10.81 -9.67
N ALA A 56 -16.19 11.56 -10.75
CA ALA A 56 -15.55 11.31 -12.03
C ALA A 56 -14.03 11.47 -12.00
N ASP A 57 -13.52 12.43 -11.21
CA ASP A 57 -12.09 12.69 -11.10
C ASP A 57 -11.40 11.57 -10.31
N LEU A 58 -12.02 11.08 -9.24
CA LEU A 58 -11.50 9.94 -8.47
C LEU A 58 -11.51 8.65 -9.28
N LYS A 59 -12.56 8.38 -10.06
CA LYS A 59 -12.60 7.23 -10.98
C LYS A 59 -11.47 7.29 -12.00
N ALA A 60 -11.26 8.46 -12.61
CA ALA A 60 -10.21 8.64 -13.62
C ALA A 60 -8.83 8.46 -13.01
N PHE A 61 -8.60 9.03 -11.81
CA PHE A 61 -7.37 8.84 -11.05
C PHE A 61 -7.13 7.36 -10.73
N ALA A 62 -8.13 6.67 -10.20
CA ALA A 62 -8.02 5.25 -9.83
C ALA A 62 -7.75 4.37 -11.05
N THR A 63 -8.44 4.61 -12.17
CA THR A 63 -8.23 3.88 -13.43
C THR A 63 -6.81 4.04 -13.96
N LYS A 64 -6.27 5.27 -13.91
CA LYS A 64 -4.89 5.56 -14.36
C LYS A 64 -3.83 4.97 -13.43
N THR A 65 -4.13 4.87 -12.14
CA THR A 65 -3.15 4.53 -11.09
C THR A 65 -3.11 3.05 -10.77
N ALA A 66 -4.23 2.33 -10.91
CA ALA A 66 -4.30 0.89 -10.62
C ALA A 66 -3.21 0.05 -11.33
N PRO A 67 -2.88 0.26 -12.62
CA PRO A 67 -1.81 -0.48 -13.28
C PRO A 67 -0.41 -0.24 -12.66
N VAL A 68 -0.16 0.97 -12.14
CA VAL A 68 1.12 1.30 -11.48
C VAL A 68 1.22 0.58 -10.14
N VAL A 69 0.13 0.56 -9.35
CA VAL A 69 0.09 -0.16 -8.07
C VAL A 69 0.22 -1.66 -8.28
N GLN A 70 -0.41 -2.21 -9.33
CA GLN A 70 -0.24 -3.61 -9.75
C GLN A 70 1.23 -3.91 -10.09
N HIS A 71 1.89 -3.05 -10.87
CA HIS A 71 3.30 -3.24 -11.20
C HIS A 71 4.19 -3.21 -9.95
N HIS A 72 3.98 -2.24 -9.05
CA HIS A 72 4.71 -2.20 -7.78
C HIS A 72 4.48 -3.44 -6.92
N LEU A 73 3.25 -3.97 -6.89
CA LEU A 73 2.92 -5.22 -6.19
C LEU A 73 3.72 -6.41 -6.75
N GLU A 74 3.82 -6.52 -8.07
CA GLU A 74 4.59 -7.57 -8.74
C GLU A 74 6.09 -7.46 -8.40
N GLU A 75 6.65 -6.26 -8.45
CA GLU A 75 8.06 -6.05 -8.11
C GLU A 75 8.36 -6.37 -6.64
N ILE A 76 7.50 -5.97 -5.70
CA ILE A 76 7.71 -6.27 -4.28
C ILE A 76 7.53 -7.76 -3.97
N GLN A 77 6.65 -8.48 -4.69
CA GLN A 77 6.53 -9.94 -4.60
C GLN A 77 7.78 -10.66 -5.12
N LYS A 78 8.42 -10.15 -6.18
CA LYS A 78 9.72 -10.65 -6.65
C LYS A 78 10.80 -10.45 -5.59
N ILE A 79 10.88 -9.25 -5.00
CA ILE A 79 11.81 -8.97 -3.90
C ILE A 79 11.56 -9.92 -2.73
N GLN A 80 10.30 -10.11 -2.31
CA GLN A 80 9.93 -11.04 -1.25
C GLN A 80 10.42 -12.47 -1.51
N THR A 81 10.30 -12.93 -2.75
CA THR A 81 10.77 -14.25 -3.16
C THR A 81 12.30 -14.37 -3.07
N ASN A 82 13.01 -13.29 -3.38
CA ASN A 82 14.48 -13.24 -3.33
C ASN A 82 15.06 -13.02 -1.92
N LEU A 83 14.24 -12.63 -0.94
CA LEU A 83 14.63 -12.48 0.47
C LEU A 83 14.60 -13.79 1.28
N LYS A 84 14.31 -14.92 0.64
CA LYS A 84 14.28 -16.24 1.29
C LYS A 84 15.65 -16.60 1.88
#